data_AF-A0A817B0S4-F1
#
_entry.id   AF-A0A817B0S4-F1
#
_cell.length_a   1.000
_cell.length_b   1.000
_cell.length_c   1.000
_cell.angle_alpha   90.00
_cell.angle_beta   90.00
_cell.angle_gamma   90.00
#
_symmetry.space_group_name_H-M   'P 1'
#
loop_
_entity.id
_entity.type
_entity.pdbx_description
1 polymer ?
#
loop_
_entity_poly.entity_id
_entity_poly.type
_entity_poly.pdbx_seq_one_letter_code
_entity_poly.pdbx_strand_id
1 'polypeptide(L)'
;MDDVSIDDIHREFVHDITIPSRLGKDLLRRVPEEGRRIFQDTFSTEDIDQKRGWFYTLLVSSTALFNKPLFRNLTVNGIVLAGNGEKMLKRKKDYADPK
;
A
#
# COMPACT_ATOMS: atom_id res chain seq x y z
N MET A 1 -34.76 17.99 17.58
CA MET A 1 -34.06 17.10 16.63
C MET A 1 -32.79 17.85 16.34
N ASP A 2 -31.81 17.64 17.19
CA ASP A 2 -30.66 18.52 17.31
C ASP A 2 -29.68 18.21 16.19
N ASP A 3 -29.24 19.26 15.52
CA ASP A 3 -28.30 19.26 14.41
C ASP A 3 -26.93 18.83 14.95
N VAL A 4 -26.57 17.56 14.76
CA VAL A 4 -25.27 17.03 15.19
C VAL A 4 -24.22 17.58 14.22
N SER A 5 -23.41 18.52 14.69
CA SER A 5 -22.20 18.98 13.99
C SER A 5 -21.23 17.82 13.84
N ILE A 6 -21.17 17.22 12.66
CA ILE A 6 -20.18 16.20 12.33
C ILE A 6 -18.91 16.93 11.90
N ASP A 7 -18.02 17.14 12.86
CA ASP A 7 -16.77 17.89 12.63
C ASP A 7 -15.70 17.05 11.89
N ASP A 8 -15.84 15.72 11.84
CA ASP A 8 -14.92 14.82 11.13
C ASP A 8 -15.55 13.42 10.91
N ILE A 9 -15.89 13.10 9.66
CA ILE A 9 -16.46 11.79 9.26
C ILE A 9 -15.47 10.62 9.42
N HIS A 10 -14.18 10.89 9.64
CA HIS A 10 -13.15 9.87 9.71
C HIS A 10 -12.91 9.33 11.13
N ARG A 11 -13.55 9.91 12.15
CA ARG A 11 -13.30 9.55 13.56
C ARG A 11 -14.24 8.51 14.16
N GLU A 12 -15.41 8.27 13.58
CA GLU A 12 -16.47 7.53 14.30
C GLU A 12 -16.24 6.01 14.42
N PHE A 13 -15.43 5.37 13.57
CA PHE A 13 -15.30 3.91 13.55
C PHE A 13 -13.88 3.37 13.32
N VAL A 14 -12.85 4.05 13.80
CA VAL A 14 -11.49 3.48 13.77
C VAL A 14 -11.26 2.70 15.05
N HIS A 15 -11.30 1.37 14.96
CA HIS A 15 -10.83 0.52 16.07
C HIS A 15 -9.33 0.74 16.28
N ASP A 16 -8.90 0.84 17.54
CA ASP A 16 -7.50 0.83 17.93
C ASP A 16 -6.88 -0.55 17.63
N ILE A 17 -6.66 -0.86 16.36
CA ILE A 17 -6.00 -2.08 15.94
C ILE A 17 -4.50 -1.85 16.11
N THR A 18 -3.96 -2.29 17.24
CA THR A 18 -2.53 -2.51 17.39
C THR A 18 -2.20 -3.81 16.63
N ILE A 19 -1.48 -3.70 15.51
CA ILE A 19 -0.98 -4.88 14.78
C ILE A 19 0.41 -5.18 15.33
N PRO A 20 0.57 -6.16 16.25
CA PRO A 20 1.89 -6.53 16.75
C PRO A 20 2.69 -7.14 15.60
N SER A 21 3.74 -6.44 15.22
CA SER A 21 4.70 -6.95 14.25
C SER A 21 5.51 -8.07 14.90
N ARG A 22 5.22 -9.33 14.53
CA ARG A 22 5.87 -10.51 15.14
C ARG A 22 7.36 -10.65 14.75
N LEU A 23 7.82 -9.93 13.72
CA LEU A 23 9.17 -10.04 13.16
C LEU A 23 9.78 -8.71 12.65
N GLY A 24 9.11 -7.56 12.82
CA GLY A 24 9.49 -6.29 12.17
C GLY A 24 9.56 -5.11 13.12
N LYS A 25 10.59 -4.28 12.92
CA LYS A 25 10.94 -3.02 13.58
C LYS A 25 9.72 -2.16 13.96
N ASP A 26 9.62 -1.85 15.26
CA ASP A 26 8.73 -0.89 15.93
C ASP A 26 7.22 -0.93 15.60
N LEU A 27 6.42 -0.27 16.45
CA LEU A 27 4.98 -0.10 16.23
C LEU A 27 4.74 0.66 14.93
N LEU A 28 3.82 0.15 14.10
CA LEU A 28 3.30 0.91 12.95
C LEU A 28 2.63 2.19 13.46
N ARG A 29 3.20 3.34 13.11
CA ARG A 29 2.69 4.65 13.52
C ARG A 29 1.75 5.21 12.45
N ARG A 30 0.60 5.74 12.87
CA ARG A 30 -0.32 6.48 12.00
C ARG A 30 0.42 7.67 11.37
N VAL A 31 0.27 7.83 10.06
CA VAL A 31 0.71 9.05 9.36
C VAL A 31 -0.30 10.17 9.70
N PRO A 32 0.13 11.29 10.32
CA PRO A 32 -0.75 12.41 10.57
C PRO A 32 -1.27 13.01 9.26
N GLU A 33 -2.42 13.67 9.32
CA GLU A 33 -3.14 14.21 8.14
C GLU A 33 -2.29 15.22 7.32
N GLU A 34 -1.35 15.90 7.97
CA GLU A 34 -0.35 16.77 7.33
C GLU A 34 0.71 16.02 6.50
N GLY A 35 0.70 14.68 6.52
CA GLY A 35 1.57 13.79 5.75
C GLY A 35 1.40 13.84 4.24
N ARG A 36 0.59 14.77 3.70
CA ARG A 36 0.36 14.96 2.26
C ARG A 36 1.67 15.11 1.46
N ARG A 37 2.71 15.70 2.08
CA ARG A 37 4.06 15.82 1.48
C ARG A 37 4.78 14.47 1.43
N ILE A 38 4.74 13.72 2.54
CA ILE A 38 5.36 12.38 2.66
C ILE A 38 4.79 11.47 1.58
N PHE A 39 3.47 11.47 1.40
CA PHE A 39 2.79 10.61 0.45
C PHE A 39 3.25 10.80 -1.00
N GLN A 40 3.47 12.05 -1.43
CA GLN A 40 3.91 12.35 -2.79
C GLN A 40 5.42 12.22 -3.00
N ASP A 41 6.22 12.40 -1.96
CA ASP A 41 7.69 12.23 -2.00
C ASP A 41 8.15 10.79 -1.74
N THR A 42 7.22 9.87 -1.46
CA THR A 42 7.54 8.47 -1.21
C THR A 42 7.74 7.71 -2.53
N PHE A 43 8.78 6.89 -2.55
CA PHE A 43 9.07 5.97 -3.64
C PHE A 43 8.37 4.63 -3.37
N SER A 44 7.69 4.09 -4.37
CA SER A 44 7.03 2.78 -4.26
C SER A 44 7.65 1.78 -5.23
N THR A 45 7.79 0.54 -4.77
CA THR A 45 8.31 -0.58 -5.54
C THR A 45 7.39 -1.78 -5.40
N GLU A 46 6.88 -2.30 -6.51
CA GLU A 46 6.08 -3.53 -6.50
C GLU A 46 6.26 -4.33 -7.79
N ASP A 47 5.72 -5.53 -7.79
CA ASP A 47 5.68 -6.42 -8.94
C ASP A 47 4.78 -5.90 -10.07
N ILE A 48 5.12 -6.25 -11.31
CA ILE A 48 4.39 -5.88 -12.53
C ILE A 48 2.90 -6.28 -12.52
N ASP A 49 2.56 -7.33 -11.80
CA ASP A 49 1.19 -7.84 -11.67
C ASP A 49 0.27 -6.81 -10.96
N GLN A 50 0.83 -5.84 -10.21
CA GLN A 50 0.07 -4.81 -9.50
C GLN A 50 -0.39 -3.62 -10.36
N LYS A 51 0.03 -3.54 -11.63
CA LYS A 51 -0.41 -2.48 -12.56
C LYS A 51 -1.92 -2.48 -12.80
N ARG A 52 -2.55 -3.65 -12.73
CA ARG A 52 -4.01 -3.83 -12.88
C ARG A 52 -4.74 -3.93 -11.54
N GLY A 53 -4.01 -3.87 -10.43
CA GLY A 53 -4.53 -3.98 -9.08
C GLY A 53 -4.34 -2.66 -8.35
N TRP A 54 -3.49 -2.70 -7.33
CA TRP A 54 -3.39 -1.64 -6.34
C TRP A 54 -3.01 -0.29 -6.95
N PHE A 55 -2.12 -0.24 -7.94
CA PHE A 55 -1.73 1.03 -8.56
C PHE A 55 -2.88 1.74 -9.26
N TYR A 56 -3.74 0.98 -9.95
CA TYR A 56 -4.87 1.56 -10.65
C TYR A 56 -5.88 2.16 -9.67
N THR A 57 -6.29 1.37 -8.67
CA THR A 57 -7.27 1.82 -7.68
C THR A 57 -6.76 3.02 -6.89
N LEU A 58 -5.50 2.99 -6.45
CA LEU A 58 -4.96 4.09 -5.68
C LEU A 58 -4.77 5.36 -6.53
N LEU A 59 -4.39 5.23 -7.81
CA LEU A 59 -4.31 6.38 -8.72
C LEU A 59 -5.68 7.03 -8.96
N VAL A 60 -6.71 6.22 -9.22
CA VAL A 60 -8.08 6.70 -9.42
C VAL A 60 -8.59 7.40 -8.17
N SER A 61 -8.45 6.79 -6.99
CA SER A 61 -8.88 7.40 -5.72
C SER A 61 -8.11 8.69 -5.43
N SER A 62 -6.80 8.74 -5.65
CA SER A 62 -5.98 9.94 -5.43
C SER A 62 -6.39 11.08 -6.37
N THR A 63 -6.64 10.76 -7.64
CA THR A 63 -7.10 11.74 -8.63
C THR A 63 -8.51 12.25 -8.29
N ALA A 64 -9.41 11.36 -7.88
CA ALA A 64 -10.78 11.73 -7.51
C ALA A 64 -10.85 12.61 -6.26
N LEU A 65 -10.04 12.31 -5.23
CA LEU A 65 -10.09 13.02 -3.94
C LEU A 65 -9.21 14.28 -3.91
N PHE A 66 -8.06 14.26 -4.60
CA PHE A 66 -7.04 15.28 -4.44
C PHE A 66 -6.60 15.94 -5.75
N ASN A 67 -7.13 15.49 -6.88
CA ASN A 67 -6.76 15.95 -8.23
C ASN A 67 -5.24 15.99 -8.45
N LYS A 68 -4.53 14.98 -7.93
CA LYS A 68 -3.08 14.86 -8.02
C LYS A 68 -2.69 13.40 -8.29
N PRO A 69 -1.60 13.17 -9.04
CA PRO A 69 -1.04 11.84 -9.16
C PRO A 69 -0.52 11.38 -7.80
N LEU A 70 -0.73 10.09 -7.53
CA LEU A 70 -0.41 9.47 -6.26
C LEU A 70 1.09 9.36 -6.00
N PHE A 71 1.84 8.92 -7.01
CA PHE A 71 3.27 8.67 -6.92
C PHE A 71 4.02 9.61 -7.85
N ARG A 72 5.15 10.17 -7.40
CA ARG A 72 6.09 10.88 -8.28
C ARG A 72 7.07 9.92 -8.95
N ASN A 73 7.49 8.87 -8.25
CA ASN A 73 8.44 7.89 -8.73
C ASN A 73 7.95 6.48 -8.35
N LEU A 74 7.80 5.62 -9.36
CA LEU A 74 7.36 4.24 -9.21
C LEU A 74 8.33 3.34 -9.97
N THR A 75 8.93 2.37 -9.27
CA THR A 75 9.72 1.32 -9.92
C THR A 75 8.94 0.02 -9.88
N VAL A 76 8.92 -0.68 -11.01
CA VAL A 76 8.19 -1.94 -11.14
C VAL A 76 9.17 -3.07 -11.38
N ASN A 77 9.09 -4.08 -10.52
CA ASN A 77 9.91 -5.27 -10.62
C ASN A 77 9.27 -6.28 -11.57
N GLY A 78 10.12 -7.02 -12.28
CA GLY A 78 9.71 -8.15 -13.10
C GLY A 78 9.34 -9.37 -12.25
N ILE A 79 8.81 -10.41 -12.91
CA ILE A 79 8.47 -11.66 -12.26
C ILE A 79 9.74 -12.51 -12.10
N VAL A 80 9.97 -13.03 -10.90
CA VAL A 80 11.05 -14.01 -10.67
C VAL A 80 10.67 -15.35 -11.29
N LEU A 81 11.60 -15.92 -12.07
CA LEU A 81 11.46 -17.20 -12.73
C LEU A 81 12.24 -18.29 -11.97
N ALA A 82 11.72 -19.51 -12.00
CA ALA A 82 12.45 -20.69 -11.58
C ALA A 82 13.55 -21.05 -12.60
N GLY A 83 14.47 -21.95 -12.23
CA GLY A 83 15.60 -22.32 -13.09
C GLY A 83 15.21 -22.94 -14.45
N ASN A 84 13.97 -23.41 -14.57
CA ASN A 84 13.39 -23.95 -15.82
C ASN A 84 12.68 -22.88 -16.68
N GLY A 85 12.71 -21.60 -16.28
CA GLY A 85 12.09 -20.49 -17.00
C GLY A 85 10.59 -20.30 -16.75
N GLU A 86 9.96 -21.14 -15.92
CA GLU A 86 8.57 -20.95 -15.52
C GLU A 86 8.44 -19.90 -14.41
N LYS A 87 7.26 -19.26 -14.29
CA LYS A 87 6.95 -18.38 -13.16
C LYS A 87 7.06 -19.17 -11.86
N MET A 88 7.80 -18.62 -10.90
CA MET A 88 7.95 -19.19 -9.58
C MET A 88 6.59 -19.18 -8.85
N LEU A 89 6.18 -20.32 -8.29
CA LEU A 89 4.87 -20.52 -7.67
C LEU A 89 5.03 -21.22 -6.32
N LYS A 90 4.46 -20.62 -5.27
CA LYS A 90 4.44 -21.22 -3.93
C LYS A 90 3.83 -22.64 -3.91
N ARG A 91 2.82 -22.89 -4.76
CA ARG A 91 2.20 -24.22 -4.92
C ARG A 91 3.16 -25.25 -5.51
N LYS A 92 4.03 -24.85 -6.44
CA LYS A 92 5.03 -25.74 -7.06
C LYS A 92 6.25 -25.97 -6.18
N LYS A 93 6.47 -25.15 -5.15
CA LYS A 93 7.66 -25.20 -4.27
C LYS A 93 8.97 -25.12 -5.08
N ASP A 94 8.95 -24.36 -6.16
CA ASP A 94 10.06 -24.15 -7.10
C ASP A 94 10.91 -22.92 -6.74
N TYR A 95 10.89 -22.52 -5.48
CA TYR A 95 11.63 -21.37 -4.94
C TYR A 95 12.74 -21.85 -4.00
N ALA A 96 13.87 -21.14 -4.02
CA ALA A 96 14.87 -21.28 -2.97
C ALA A 96 14.33 -20.63 -1.69
N ASP A 97 14.52 -21.29 -0.54
CA ASP A 97 14.11 -20.69 0.73
C ASP A 97 14.87 -19.37 0.96
N PRO A 98 14.16 -18.26 1.21
CA PRO A 98 14.80 -16.98 1.49
C PRO A 98 15.61 -17.11 2.78
N LYS A 99 16.85 -16.62 2.75
CA LYS A 99 17.76 -16.57 3.90
C LYS A 99 17.49 -15.37 4.78
#